data_AF-A0A3M9YX25-F1
#
_entry.id   AF-A0A3M9YX25-F1
#
_cell.length_a   1.000
_cell.length_b   1.000
_cell.length_c   1.000
_cell.angle_alpha   90.00
_cell.angle_beta   90.00
_cell.angle_gamma   90.00
#
_symmetry.space_group_name_H-M   'P 1'
#
loop_
_entity.id
_entity.type
_entity.pdbx_description
1 polymer ?
#
loop_
_entity_poly.entity_id
_entity_poly.type
_entity_poly.pdbx_seq_one_letter_code
_entity_poly.pdbx_strand_id
1 'polypeptide(L)'
;MPAAIAVATRRLEGLDPPAALTHEGKGRLVVRITHADAPRIVRDVFGIVGDLDFLLVDMDAAPKDVAEGIARPGSAIYPMENGGPPIAVRLDGGVSGERLVHVVASIDADTGQSVIRLQFDQKGTEAFADFTGANVGLRIAIVLDGEVLTAPTIQEAIRSGDVQISGNFTHDDANQLAIALRSGALPTPFSLVAERIIAPSP
;
A
#
# COMPACT_ATOMS: atom_id res chain seq x y z
N MET A 1 15.44 13.91 -1.70
CA MET A 1 16.10 13.54 -0.42
C MET A 1 15.29 13.97 0.80
N PRO A 2 14.88 15.25 1.00
CA PRO A 2 14.09 15.64 2.18
C PRO A 2 12.76 14.88 2.33
N ALA A 3 12.03 14.68 1.24
CA ALA A 3 10.76 13.93 1.25
C ALA A 3 10.93 12.46 1.66
N ALA A 4 11.93 11.76 1.12
CA ALA A 4 12.19 10.35 1.47
C ALA A 4 12.58 10.19 2.96
N ILE A 5 13.36 11.14 3.51
CA ILE A 5 13.69 11.15 4.94
C ILE A 5 12.43 11.38 5.78
N ALA A 6 11.57 12.31 5.40
CA ALA A 6 10.32 12.57 6.12
C ALA A 6 9.38 11.35 6.14
N VAL A 7 9.24 10.64 5.02
CA VAL A 7 8.48 9.38 4.95
C VAL A 7 9.12 8.30 5.83
N ALA A 8 10.44 8.12 5.74
CA ALA A 8 11.18 7.16 6.54
C ALA A 8 11.03 7.42 8.05
N THR A 9 11.13 8.68 8.48
CA THR A 9 10.93 9.06 9.90
C THR A 9 9.52 8.67 10.36
N ARG A 10 8.47 9.04 9.61
CA ARG A 10 7.08 8.69 9.97
C ARG A 10 6.84 7.18 10.06
N ARG A 11 7.48 6.38 9.20
CA ARG A 11 7.40 4.91 9.28
C ARG A 11 7.99 4.37 10.57
N LEU A 12 9.18 4.86 10.94
CA LEU A 12 9.88 4.44 12.15
C LEU A 12 9.16 4.88 13.44
N GLU A 13 8.52 6.04 13.41
CA GLU A 13 7.63 6.52 14.49
C GLU A 13 6.36 5.67 14.64
N GLY A 14 5.89 5.07 13.54
CA GLY A 14 4.73 4.19 13.53
C GLY A 14 5.00 2.76 14.00
N LEU A 15 6.26 2.40 14.26
CA LEU A 15 6.63 1.10 14.81
C LEU A 15 6.33 1.02 16.30
N ASP A 16 6.08 -0.19 16.80
CA ASP A 16 5.97 -0.48 18.23
C ASP A 16 7.01 -1.55 18.63
N PRO A 17 8.06 -1.20 19.40
CA PRO A 17 8.40 0.15 19.86
C PRO A 17 8.95 1.03 18.72
N PRO A 18 8.86 2.38 18.84
CA PRO A 18 9.34 3.30 17.82
C PRO A 18 10.86 3.24 17.68
N ALA A 19 11.35 3.42 16.45
CA ALA A 19 12.77 3.38 16.13
C ALA A 19 13.34 4.78 15.82
N ALA A 20 14.60 5.01 16.18
CA ALA A 20 15.25 6.30 15.95
C ALA A 20 16.02 6.30 14.62
N LEU A 21 15.82 7.36 13.83
CA LEU A 21 16.55 7.61 12.59
C LEU A 21 17.71 8.58 12.84
N THR A 22 18.91 8.23 12.38
CA THR A 22 20.05 9.15 12.27
C THR A 22 20.51 9.21 10.82
N HIS A 23 20.68 10.42 10.28
CA HIS A 23 21.22 10.60 8.93
C HIS A 23 22.75 10.66 8.97
N GLU A 24 23.41 9.86 8.12
CA GLU A 24 24.88 9.80 8.04
C GLU A 24 25.35 10.11 6.61
N GLY A 25 26.14 11.17 6.45
CA GLY A 25 26.73 11.53 5.15
C GLY A 25 25.70 11.94 4.09
N LYS A 26 25.89 11.50 2.84
CA LYS A 26 24.96 11.75 1.74
C LYS A 26 24.21 10.45 1.41
N GLY A 27 22.94 10.37 1.80
CA GLY A 27 22.02 9.33 1.33
C GLY A 27 22.10 8.02 2.11
N ARG A 28 22.71 8.01 3.30
CA ARG A 28 22.67 6.87 4.21
C ARG A 28 21.85 7.21 5.44
N LEU A 29 21.00 6.27 5.82
CA LEU A 29 20.16 6.34 7.01
C LEU A 29 20.60 5.22 7.95
N VAL A 30 20.86 5.60 9.19
CA VAL A 30 21.20 4.67 10.27
C VAL A 30 19.99 4.59 11.18
N VAL A 31 19.36 3.43 11.20
CA VAL A 31 18.26 3.14 12.12
C VAL A 31 18.84 2.45 13.34
N ARG A 32 18.58 2.98 14.53
CA ARG A 32 18.92 2.31 15.78
C ARG A 32 17.68 1.71 16.38
N ILE A 33 17.78 0.43 16.72
CA ILE A 33 16.67 -0.31 17.28
C ILE A 33 17.11 -1.06 18.53
N THR A 34 16.23 -1.11 19.51
CA THR A 34 16.49 -1.70 20.83
C THR A 34 15.83 -3.07 21.01
N HIS A 35 14.94 -3.47 20.09
CA HIS A 35 14.15 -4.69 20.17
C HIS A 35 14.61 -5.74 19.14
N ALA A 36 14.54 -7.02 19.53
CA ALA A 36 15.14 -8.12 18.76
C ALA A 36 14.43 -8.42 17.42
N ASP A 37 13.11 -8.25 17.36
CA ASP A 37 12.31 -8.51 16.14
C ASP A 37 12.29 -7.33 15.16
N ALA A 38 12.69 -6.17 15.63
CA ALA A 38 12.52 -4.94 14.90
C ALA A 38 13.36 -4.82 13.62
N PRO A 39 14.53 -5.47 13.44
CA PRO A 39 15.19 -5.48 12.12
C PRO A 39 14.31 -6.12 11.05
N ARG A 40 13.50 -7.14 11.39
CA ARG A 40 12.58 -7.78 10.45
C ARG A 40 11.43 -6.84 10.11
N ILE A 41 10.77 -6.31 11.13
CA ILE A 41 9.67 -5.34 10.96
C ILE A 41 10.12 -4.11 10.16
N VAL A 42 11.33 -3.57 10.42
CA VAL A 42 11.88 -2.45 9.65
C VAL A 42 12.09 -2.85 8.18
N ARG A 43 12.65 -4.03 7.91
CA ARG A 43 12.79 -4.51 6.52
C ARG A 43 11.45 -4.63 5.82
N ASP A 44 10.44 -5.18 6.49
CA ASP A 44 9.13 -5.41 5.89
C ASP A 44 8.43 -4.06 5.61
N VAL A 45 8.39 -3.15 6.59
CA VAL A 45 7.79 -1.81 6.43
C VAL A 45 8.51 -0.95 5.40
N PHE A 46 9.84 -1.06 5.27
CA PHE A 46 10.61 -0.31 4.27
C PHE A 46 10.69 -1.01 2.90
N GLY A 47 10.33 -2.29 2.83
CA GLY A 47 10.19 -3.03 1.59
C GLY A 47 8.96 -2.59 0.78
N ILE A 48 7.90 -2.15 1.47
CA ILE A 48 6.68 -1.62 0.86
C ILE A 48 6.96 -0.20 0.37
N VAL A 49 6.86 0.10 -0.93
CA VAL A 49 6.98 1.47 -1.42
C VAL A 49 5.76 2.27 -0.96
N GLY A 50 4.58 1.67 -0.99
CA GLY A 50 3.32 2.27 -0.54
C GLY A 50 2.65 3.10 -1.63
N ASP A 51 2.90 2.76 -2.89
CA ASP A 51 2.19 3.31 -4.04
C ASP A 51 0.85 2.59 -4.16
N LEU A 52 -0.22 3.25 -3.69
CA LEU A 52 -1.56 2.70 -3.64
C LEU A 52 -2.44 3.43 -4.66
N ASP A 53 -2.99 2.69 -5.60
CA ASP A 53 -3.88 3.21 -6.62
C ASP A 53 -5.19 2.41 -6.71
N PHE A 54 -6.26 3.14 -7.01
CA PHE A 54 -7.59 2.62 -7.27
C PHE A 54 -7.87 2.77 -8.77
N LEU A 55 -7.69 1.69 -9.51
CA LEU A 55 -7.76 1.66 -10.97
C LEU A 55 -8.98 0.88 -11.43
N LEU A 56 -9.51 1.17 -12.61
CA LEU A 56 -10.61 0.39 -13.17
C LEU A 56 -10.05 -0.83 -13.90
N VAL A 57 -10.65 -1.98 -13.68
CA VAL A 57 -10.33 -3.18 -14.45
C VAL A 57 -10.70 -2.95 -15.91
N ASP A 58 -9.76 -3.25 -16.82
CA ASP A 58 -9.99 -3.20 -18.26
C ASP A 58 -10.77 -4.44 -18.69
N MET A 59 -12.10 -4.34 -18.64
CA MET A 59 -13.02 -5.45 -18.98
C MET A 59 -13.04 -5.78 -20.48
N ASP A 60 -12.46 -4.93 -21.31
CA ASP A 60 -12.34 -5.12 -22.76
C ASP A 60 -11.01 -5.82 -23.13
N ALA A 61 -10.10 -6.00 -22.18
CA ALA A 61 -8.86 -6.75 -22.40
C ALA A 61 -9.16 -8.24 -22.59
N ALA A 62 -8.63 -8.83 -23.68
CA ALA A 62 -8.85 -10.24 -23.96
C ALA A 62 -8.15 -11.12 -22.91
N PRO A 63 -8.83 -12.08 -22.27
CA PRO A 63 -8.22 -12.91 -21.21
C PRO A 63 -6.95 -13.65 -21.65
N LYS A 64 -6.87 -14.03 -22.93
CA LYS A 64 -5.68 -14.66 -23.51
C LYS A 64 -4.49 -13.69 -23.54
N ASP A 65 -4.71 -12.46 -24.00
CA ASP A 65 -3.68 -11.43 -24.09
C ASP A 65 -3.19 -11.07 -22.68
N VAL A 66 -4.12 -10.96 -21.71
CA VAL A 66 -3.78 -10.71 -20.30
C VAL A 66 -2.91 -11.83 -19.72
N ALA A 67 -3.23 -13.09 -20.01
CA ALA A 67 -2.43 -14.24 -19.58
C ALA A 67 -1.03 -14.28 -20.23
N GLU A 68 -0.88 -13.72 -21.43
CA GLU A 68 0.39 -13.58 -22.15
C GLU A 68 1.13 -12.28 -21.79
N GLY A 69 0.58 -11.43 -20.91
CA GLY A 69 1.17 -10.17 -20.50
C GLY A 69 1.05 -9.04 -21.53
N ILE A 70 0.14 -9.16 -22.49
CA ILE A 70 -0.09 -8.20 -23.57
C ILE A 70 -1.22 -7.25 -23.16
N ALA A 71 -0.86 -6.04 -22.74
CA ALA A 71 -1.82 -5.01 -22.34
C ALA A 71 -2.31 -4.18 -23.55
N ARG A 72 -3.56 -3.72 -23.49
CA ARG A 72 -4.08 -2.71 -24.42
C ARG A 72 -3.38 -1.36 -24.21
N PRO A 73 -3.29 -0.49 -25.23
CA PRO A 73 -2.79 0.87 -25.04
C PRO A 73 -3.58 1.61 -23.97
N GLY A 74 -2.88 2.22 -23.00
CA GLY A 74 -3.51 2.87 -21.84
C GLY A 74 -3.82 1.94 -20.66
N SER A 75 -3.55 0.65 -20.79
CA SER A 75 -3.73 -0.34 -19.73
C SER A 75 -2.39 -0.92 -19.27
N ALA A 76 -2.35 -1.40 -18.04
CA ALA A 76 -1.26 -2.21 -17.50
C ALA A 76 -1.82 -3.55 -17.02
N ILE A 77 -0.97 -4.57 -16.93
CA ILE A 77 -1.33 -5.87 -16.35
C ILE A 77 -0.53 -6.03 -15.08
N TYR A 78 -1.23 -6.32 -13.99
CA TYR A 78 -0.63 -6.58 -12.69
C TYR A 78 -0.99 -7.98 -12.19
N PRO A 79 -0.05 -8.68 -11.54
CA PRO A 79 -0.36 -9.94 -10.85
C PRO A 79 -1.34 -9.71 -9.71
N MET A 80 -2.08 -10.76 -9.33
CA MET A 80 -2.87 -10.74 -8.09
C MET A 80 -2.07 -11.32 -6.93
N GLU A 81 -2.15 -10.67 -5.77
CA GLU A 81 -1.47 -11.07 -4.52
C GLU A 81 -1.77 -12.51 -4.12
N ASN A 82 -3.03 -12.93 -4.30
CA ASN A 82 -3.48 -14.28 -3.96
C ASN A 82 -3.09 -15.37 -5.00
N GLY A 83 -2.27 -15.04 -6.00
CA GLY A 83 -1.86 -15.96 -7.06
C GLY A 83 -2.95 -16.28 -8.09
N GLY A 84 -4.04 -15.50 -8.11
CA GLY A 84 -5.05 -15.54 -9.15
C GLY A 84 -4.53 -15.10 -10.52
N PRO A 85 -5.35 -15.21 -11.59
CA PRO A 85 -4.96 -14.72 -12.90
C PRO A 85 -4.66 -13.21 -12.84
N PRO A 86 -3.66 -12.73 -13.59
CA PRO A 86 -3.32 -11.31 -13.60
C PRO A 86 -4.51 -10.49 -14.11
N ILE A 87 -4.58 -9.24 -13.68
CA ILE A 87 -5.67 -8.33 -13.99
C ILE A 87 -5.14 -7.19 -14.85
N ALA A 88 -5.81 -6.94 -15.97
CA ALA A 88 -5.61 -5.74 -16.76
C ALA A 88 -6.36 -4.58 -16.09
N VAL A 89 -5.69 -3.46 -15.91
CA VAL A 89 -6.22 -2.23 -15.32
C VAL A 89 -5.97 -1.05 -16.26
N ARG A 90 -6.88 -0.10 -16.29
CA ARG A 90 -6.73 1.16 -17.03
C ARG A 90 -5.88 2.12 -16.21
N LEU A 91 -4.87 2.72 -16.85
CA LEU A 91 -3.98 3.69 -16.22
C LEU A 91 -4.60 5.09 -16.15
N ASP A 92 -5.62 5.35 -16.96
CA ASP A 92 -6.36 6.59 -16.95
C ASP A 92 -7.61 6.53 -16.06
N GLY A 93 -7.94 7.69 -15.47
CA GLY A 93 -9.19 7.87 -14.74
C GLY A 93 -9.25 7.21 -13.36
N GLY A 94 -8.14 6.70 -12.82
CA GLY A 94 -8.07 6.16 -11.45
C GLY A 94 -7.97 7.22 -10.35
N VAL A 95 -7.96 6.76 -9.10
CA VAL A 95 -7.77 7.61 -7.90
C VAL A 95 -6.55 7.12 -7.13
N SER A 96 -5.66 8.03 -6.76
CA SER A 96 -4.48 7.71 -5.95
C SER A 96 -4.77 7.71 -4.44
N GLY A 97 -4.10 6.82 -3.72
CA GLY A 97 -4.07 6.70 -2.27
C GLY A 97 -3.22 7.73 -1.53
N GLU A 98 -2.76 8.80 -2.19
CA GLU A 98 -1.95 9.84 -1.54
C GLU A 98 -2.70 10.65 -0.46
N ARG A 99 -4.03 10.70 -0.54
CA ARG A 99 -4.89 11.54 0.32
C ARG A 99 -5.50 10.80 1.50
N LEU A 100 -4.73 9.94 2.15
CA LEU A 100 -5.19 9.17 3.31
C LEU A 100 -4.92 9.92 4.62
N VAL A 101 -5.93 10.02 5.48
CA VAL A 101 -5.83 10.63 6.83
C VAL A 101 -5.82 9.59 7.93
N HIS A 102 -6.45 8.44 7.71
CA HIS A 102 -6.40 7.31 8.63
C HIS A 102 -6.17 6.01 7.87
N VAL A 103 -5.29 5.18 8.43
CA VAL A 103 -4.96 3.84 7.93
C VAL A 103 -4.69 2.97 9.14
N VAL A 104 -5.51 1.93 9.32
CA VAL A 104 -5.40 1.01 10.45
C VAL A 104 -5.63 -0.43 10.00
N ALA A 105 -4.85 -1.35 10.57
CA ALA A 105 -5.18 -2.76 10.54
C ALA A 105 -6.38 -3.03 11.47
N SER A 106 -7.29 -3.88 11.03
CA SER A 106 -8.46 -4.29 11.81
C SER A 106 -8.78 -5.75 11.52
N ILE A 107 -9.69 -6.31 12.31
CA ILE A 107 -10.29 -7.61 12.03
C ILE A 107 -11.69 -7.36 11.51
N ASP A 108 -12.01 -7.94 10.35
CA ASP A 108 -13.34 -7.93 9.80
C ASP A 108 -14.26 -8.79 10.69
N ALA A 109 -15.36 -8.21 11.15
CA ALA A 109 -16.22 -8.85 12.16
C ALA A 109 -17.00 -10.05 11.61
N ASP A 110 -17.25 -10.08 10.30
CA ASP A 110 -18.04 -11.11 9.64
C ASP A 110 -17.17 -12.33 9.26
N THR A 111 -15.96 -12.06 8.78
CA THR A 111 -15.05 -13.10 8.28
C THR A 111 -13.96 -13.51 9.27
N GLY A 112 -13.69 -12.68 10.29
CA GLY A 112 -12.56 -12.86 11.21
C GLY A 112 -11.18 -12.67 10.56
N GLN A 113 -11.13 -12.17 9.32
CA GLN A 113 -9.90 -11.95 8.59
C GLN A 113 -9.27 -10.60 8.90
N SER A 114 -7.94 -10.51 8.79
CA SER A 114 -7.24 -9.22 8.90
C SER A 114 -7.52 -8.38 7.67
N VAL A 115 -7.91 -7.13 7.89
CA VAL A 115 -8.23 -6.15 6.84
C VAL A 115 -7.56 -4.82 7.13
N ILE A 116 -7.42 -4.00 6.10
CA ILE A 116 -6.92 -2.63 6.24
C ILE A 116 -8.09 -1.67 6.01
N ARG A 117 -8.32 -0.79 6.97
CA ARG A 117 -9.30 0.29 6.86
C ARG A 117 -8.58 1.59 6.58
N LEU A 118 -9.03 2.24 5.52
CA LEU A 118 -8.51 3.49 5.00
C LEU A 118 -9.59 4.56 5.10
N GLN A 119 -9.18 5.78 5.39
CA GLN A 119 -10.04 6.96 5.31
C GLN A 119 -9.33 8.05 4.52
N PHE A 120 -10.01 8.58 3.51
CA PHE A 120 -9.54 9.72 2.74
C PHE A 120 -9.74 11.05 3.48
N ASP A 121 -8.91 12.05 3.15
CA ASP A 121 -9.20 13.45 3.46
C ASP A 121 -10.46 13.92 2.70
N GLN A 122 -11.00 15.09 3.04
CA GLN A 122 -12.21 15.61 2.40
C GLN A 122 -12.12 15.62 0.86
N LYS A 123 -10.97 16.03 0.29
CA LYS A 123 -10.79 16.11 -1.17
C LYS A 123 -10.67 14.73 -1.79
N GLY A 124 -10.00 13.80 -1.12
CA GLY A 124 -9.90 12.41 -1.51
C GLY A 124 -11.26 11.72 -1.48
N THR A 125 -12.06 11.98 -0.45
CA THR A 125 -13.44 11.48 -0.34
C THR A 125 -14.31 11.98 -1.48
N GLU A 126 -14.26 13.27 -1.81
CA GLU A 126 -14.99 13.85 -2.95
C GLU A 126 -14.54 13.19 -4.27
N ALA A 127 -13.23 13.11 -4.52
CA ALA A 127 -12.69 12.49 -5.74
C ALA A 127 -13.04 11.00 -5.86
N PHE A 128 -12.95 10.26 -4.76
CA PHE A 128 -13.27 8.83 -4.70
C PHE A 128 -14.77 8.57 -4.85
N ALA A 129 -15.62 9.44 -4.28
CA ALA A 129 -17.06 9.39 -4.46
C ALA A 129 -17.48 9.64 -5.91
N ASP A 130 -16.86 10.63 -6.58
CA ASP A 130 -17.11 10.93 -7.99
C ASP A 130 -16.65 9.77 -8.88
N PHE A 131 -15.45 9.24 -8.62
CA PHE A 131 -14.90 8.10 -9.33
C PHE A 131 -15.78 6.85 -9.18
N THR A 132 -16.12 6.45 -7.95
CA THR A 132 -16.97 5.27 -7.73
C THR A 132 -18.38 5.49 -8.26
N GLY A 133 -18.95 6.69 -8.11
CA GLY A 133 -20.27 7.03 -8.62
C GLY A 133 -20.38 7.00 -10.14
N ALA A 134 -19.33 7.40 -10.86
CA ALA A 134 -19.30 7.32 -12.32
C ALA A 134 -19.10 5.88 -12.85
N ASN A 135 -18.64 4.95 -12.01
CA ASN A 135 -18.22 3.61 -12.41
C ASN A 135 -18.97 2.48 -11.70
N VAL A 136 -20.18 2.75 -11.21
CA VAL A 136 -21.05 1.73 -10.59
C VAL A 136 -21.28 0.57 -11.56
N GLY A 137 -21.15 -0.66 -11.06
CA GLY A 137 -21.25 -1.90 -11.83
C GLY A 137 -19.94 -2.35 -12.48
N LEU A 138 -18.90 -1.50 -12.50
CA LEU A 138 -17.57 -1.86 -12.97
C LEU A 138 -16.70 -2.40 -11.82
N ARG A 139 -15.62 -3.10 -12.16
CA ARG A 139 -14.65 -3.60 -11.18
C ARG A 139 -13.55 -2.56 -10.95
N ILE A 140 -13.25 -2.33 -9.68
CA ILE A 140 -12.19 -1.47 -9.19
C ILE A 140 -11.06 -2.34 -8.67
N ALA A 141 -9.88 -2.27 -9.26
CA ALA A 141 -8.67 -2.89 -8.75
C ALA A 141 -8.00 -1.97 -7.73
N ILE A 142 -7.67 -2.53 -6.58
CA ILE A 142 -6.84 -1.90 -5.56
C ILE A 142 -5.42 -2.40 -5.77
N VAL A 143 -4.55 -1.54 -6.28
CA VAL A 143 -3.19 -1.86 -6.68
C VAL A 143 -2.22 -1.27 -5.67
N LEU A 144 -1.32 -2.10 -5.14
CA LEU A 144 -0.25 -1.69 -4.26
C LEU A 144 1.09 -2.11 -4.87
N ASP A 145 1.99 -1.16 -5.08
CA ASP A 145 3.36 -1.40 -5.57
C ASP A 145 3.41 -2.27 -6.86
N GLY A 146 2.37 -2.15 -7.71
CA GLY A 146 2.24 -2.92 -8.96
C GLY A 146 1.64 -4.31 -8.80
N GLU A 147 0.99 -4.60 -7.68
CA GLU A 147 0.27 -5.87 -7.43
C GLU A 147 -1.19 -5.59 -7.06
N VAL A 148 -2.12 -6.36 -7.63
CA VAL A 148 -3.54 -6.23 -7.32
C VAL A 148 -3.85 -6.99 -6.04
N LEU A 149 -4.23 -6.26 -4.99
CA LEU A 149 -4.66 -6.85 -3.71
C LEU A 149 -6.06 -7.45 -3.86
N THR A 150 -6.97 -6.68 -4.45
CA THR A 150 -8.35 -7.11 -4.68
C THR A 150 -8.98 -6.32 -5.82
N ALA A 151 -10.01 -6.89 -6.45
CA ALA A 151 -10.71 -6.27 -7.57
C ALA A 151 -12.24 -6.44 -7.49
N PRO A 152 -12.89 -5.86 -6.45
CA PRO A 152 -14.33 -5.98 -6.25
C PRO A 152 -15.13 -5.17 -7.29
N THR A 153 -16.42 -5.47 -7.40
CA THR A 153 -17.36 -4.66 -8.17
C THR A 153 -17.83 -3.46 -7.34
N ILE A 154 -17.82 -2.27 -7.94
CA ILE A 154 -18.40 -1.07 -7.34
C ILE A 154 -19.93 -1.22 -7.31
N GLN A 155 -20.50 -1.33 -6.12
CA GLN A 155 -21.96 -1.50 -5.96
C GLN A 155 -22.70 -0.17 -5.93
N GLU A 156 -22.08 0.85 -5.36
CA GLU A 156 -22.62 2.21 -5.22
C GLU A 156 -21.49 3.23 -5.09
N ALA A 157 -21.86 4.52 -5.13
CA ALA A 157 -20.91 5.61 -4.90
C ALA A 157 -20.46 5.63 -3.43
N ILE A 158 -19.16 5.55 -3.18
CA ILE A 158 -18.58 5.54 -1.84
C ILE A 158 -18.37 6.99 -1.39
N ARG A 159 -19.39 7.56 -0.72
CA ARG A 159 -19.39 8.95 -0.26
C ARG A 159 -18.83 9.16 1.15
N SER A 160 -18.60 8.08 1.89
CA SER A 160 -18.05 8.14 3.25
C SER A 160 -16.55 8.46 3.26
N GLY A 161 -15.83 8.09 2.18
CA GLY A 161 -14.37 8.14 2.15
C GLY A 161 -13.70 7.00 2.90
N ASP A 162 -14.49 6.10 3.49
CA ASP A 162 -14.01 4.89 4.16
C ASP A 162 -13.90 3.75 3.15
N VAL A 163 -12.73 3.11 3.13
CA VAL A 163 -12.46 1.96 2.26
C VAL A 163 -11.88 0.82 3.09
N GLN A 164 -12.41 -0.38 2.88
CA GLN A 164 -11.85 -1.60 3.44
C GLN A 164 -11.13 -2.38 2.34
N ILE A 165 -9.86 -2.69 2.58
CA ILE A 165 -9.06 -3.59 1.74
C ILE A 165 -8.99 -4.93 2.45
N SER A 166 -9.59 -5.93 1.83
CA SER A 166 -9.45 -7.33 2.22
C SER A 166 -8.37 -8.00 1.37
N GLY A 167 -7.66 -8.96 1.95
CA GLY A 167 -6.59 -9.72 1.31
C GLY A 167 -6.15 -10.87 2.22
N ASN A 168 -5.15 -11.64 1.79
CA ASN A 168 -4.60 -12.74 2.60
C ASN A 168 -3.58 -12.24 3.64
N PHE A 169 -3.91 -11.15 4.34
CA PHE A 169 -3.00 -10.56 5.31
C PHE A 169 -2.96 -11.37 6.60
N THR A 170 -1.75 -11.58 7.13
CA THR A 170 -1.62 -11.85 8.57
C THR A 170 -1.84 -10.55 9.35
N HIS A 171 -2.01 -10.67 10.68
CA HIS A 171 -2.13 -9.49 11.54
C HIS A 171 -0.90 -8.58 11.43
N ASP A 172 0.29 -9.18 11.39
CA ASP A 172 1.55 -8.45 11.29
C ASP A 172 1.68 -7.76 9.93
N ASP A 173 1.36 -8.46 8.83
CA ASP A 173 1.40 -7.89 7.47
C ASP A 173 0.45 -6.70 7.34
N ALA A 174 -0.78 -6.84 7.86
CA ALA A 174 -1.76 -5.77 7.83
C ALA A 174 -1.28 -4.53 8.60
N ASN A 175 -0.63 -4.74 9.76
CA ASN A 175 -0.09 -3.66 10.56
C ASN A 175 1.09 -2.96 9.85
N GLN A 176 2.01 -3.73 9.29
CA GLN A 176 3.15 -3.20 8.54
C GLN A 176 2.71 -2.40 7.31
N LEU A 177 1.74 -2.92 6.56
CA LEU A 177 1.16 -2.21 5.43
C LEU A 177 0.43 -0.94 5.87
N ALA A 178 -0.31 -0.99 6.99
CA ALA A 178 -0.96 0.19 7.54
C ALA A 178 0.06 1.30 7.91
N ILE A 179 1.21 0.92 8.47
CA ILE A 179 2.31 1.86 8.77
C ILE A 179 2.89 2.45 7.48
N ALA A 180 3.13 1.62 6.47
CA ALA A 180 3.70 2.06 5.19
C ALA A 180 2.79 3.07 4.49
N LEU A 181 1.50 2.76 4.33
CA LEU A 181 0.51 3.62 3.67
C LEU A 181 0.27 4.92 4.44
N ARG A 182 0.14 4.88 5.78
CA ARG A 182 -0.03 6.08 6.61
C ARG A 182 1.13 7.07 6.47
N SER A 183 2.32 6.53 6.26
CA SER A 183 3.53 7.33 6.11
C SER A 183 3.69 7.93 4.71
N GLY A 184 2.84 7.52 3.76
CA GLY A 184 2.89 7.86 2.35
C GLY A 184 3.87 7.01 1.55
N ALA A 185 3.72 7.08 0.23
CA ALA A 185 4.59 6.41 -0.72
C ALA A 185 6.05 6.89 -0.59
N LEU A 186 6.99 5.95 -0.65
CA LEU A 186 8.41 6.25 -0.72
C LEU A 186 8.76 6.80 -2.11
N PRO A 187 9.30 8.03 -2.22
CA PRO A 187 9.69 8.58 -3.53
C PRO A 187 10.82 7.80 -4.21
N THR A 188 11.55 7.00 -3.45
CA THR A 188 12.68 6.18 -3.92
C THR A 188 12.83 4.99 -2.96
N PRO A 189 13.01 3.76 -3.47
CA PRO A 189 13.18 2.60 -2.62
C PRO A 189 14.48 2.70 -1.81
N PHE A 190 14.45 2.20 -0.58
CA PHE A 190 15.64 2.04 0.25
C PHE A 190 16.21 0.64 0.06
N SER A 191 17.54 0.51 0.14
CA SER A 191 18.21 -0.79 0.19
C SER A 191 18.96 -0.93 1.51
N LEU A 192 18.92 -2.12 2.09
CA LEU A 192 19.69 -2.43 3.30
C LEU A 192 21.16 -2.57 2.91
N VAL A 193 22.00 -1.64 3.38
CA VAL A 193 23.45 -1.63 3.09
C VAL A 193 24.24 -2.44 4.13
N ALA A 194 23.83 -2.38 5.39
CA ALA A 194 24.48 -3.09 6.49
C ALA A 194 23.53 -3.25 7.67
N GLU A 195 23.61 -4.41 8.33
CA GLU A 195 22.91 -4.69 9.59
C GLU A 195 23.96 -5.12 10.62
N ARG A 196 23.92 -4.53 11.81
CA ARG A 196 24.84 -4.86 12.89
C ARG A 196 24.11 -4.90 14.22
N ILE A 197 24.26 -6.02 14.91
CA ILE A 197 23.82 -6.17 16.30
C ILE A 197 24.92 -5.59 17.20
N ILE A 198 24.55 -4.61 18.03
CA ILE A 198 25.45 -4.02 19.02
C ILE A 198 25.10 -4.64 20.37
N ALA A 199 26.03 -5.40 20.96
CA ALA A 199 25.87 -5.92 22.31
C ALA A 199 25.84 -4.76 23.32
N PRO A 200 25.04 -4.84 24.40
CA PRO A 200 25.05 -3.82 25.45
C PRO A 200 26.47 -3.66 25.99
N SER A 201 26.92 -2.41 26.14
CA SER A 201 28.18 -2.11 26.83
C SER A 201 28.07 -2.55 28.31
N PRO A 202 29.10 -3.21 28.88
CA PRO A 202 29.09 -3.65 30.27
C PRO A 202 29.10 -2.49 31.27
#